data_AF-A0A9W4PQF6-F1
#
_entry.id   AF-A0A9W4PQF6-F1
#
_cell.length_a   1.000
_cell.length_b   1.000
_cell.length_c   1.000
_cell.angle_alpha   90.00
_cell.angle_beta   90.00
_cell.angle_gamma   90.00
#
_symmetry.space_group_name_H-M   'P 1'
#
loop_
_entity.id
_entity.type
_entity.pdbx_description
1 polymer ?
#
loop_
_entity_poly.entity_id
_entity_poly.type
_entity_poly.pdbx_seq_one_letter_code
_entity_poly.pdbx_strand_id
1 'polypeptide(L)'
;MAEHAWLKIDAGLRVYFCDPQGPWQCGTNENTNGLLRQYFLKGIDLSLRGPAEIAAVAAVINTRPRKTLDWRTLAEALGALPWKRIPLMGHTMACWRRCGQTV
;
A
#
# COMPACT_ATOMS: atom_id res chain seq x y z
N MET A 1 2.59 15.69 -1.58
CA MET A 1 1.45 15.62 -2.53
C MET A 1 1.81 16.05 -3.97
N ALA A 2 3.09 16.27 -4.33
CA ALA A 2 3.47 16.83 -5.63
C ALA A 2 3.79 15.78 -6.73
N GLU A 3 4.24 14.58 -6.35
CA GLU A 3 4.82 13.63 -7.31
C GLU A 3 3.83 12.61 -7.88
N HIS A 4 2.55 12.70 -7.53
CA HIS A 4 1.54 11.74 -7.98
C HIS A 4 1.35 11.73 -9.51
N ALA A 5 1.65 12.85 -10.18
CA ALA A 5 1.63 12.95 -11.63
C ALA A 5 2.71 12.07 -12.29
N TRP A 6 3.93 12.09 -11.74
CA TRP A 6 5.04 11.25 -12.21
C TRP A 6 4.77 9.77 -11.96
N LEU A 7 4.28 9.42 -10.77
CA LEU A 7 3.90 8.04 -10.44
C LEU A 7 2.88 7.45 -11.43
N LYS A 8 1.88 8.25 -11.83
CA LYS A 8 0.86 7.84 -12.81
C LYS A 8 1.48 7.54 -14.18
N ILE A 9 2.47 8.34 -14.60
CA ILE A 9 3.14 8.18 -15.89
C ILE A 9 4.09 6.98 -15.85
N ASP A 10 4.99 6.95 -14.88
CA ASP A 10 6.08 5.96 -14.82
C ASP A 10 5.60 4.54 -14.54
N ALA A 11 4.61 4.40 -13.64
CA ALA A 11 4.07 3.10 -13.26
C ALA A 11 2.78 2.74 -14.02
N GLY A 12 2.26 3.63 -14.87
CA GLY A 12 0.97 3.44 -15.57
C GLY A 12 -0.22 3.28 -14.62
N LEU A 13 -0.12 3.78 -13.38
CA LEU A 13 -1.12 3.56 -12.33
C LEU A 13 -2.21 4.63 -12.34
N ARG A 14 -3.46 4.21 -12.09
CA ARG A 14 -4.55 5.15 -11.84
C ARG A 14 -4.45 5.65 -10.39
N VAL A 15 -4.27 6.96 -10.22
CA VAL A 15 -4.23 7.62 -8.91
C VAL A 15 -5.59 8.27 -8.63
N TYR A 16 -6.08 8.11 -7.40
CA TYR A 16 -7.35 8.66 -6.93
C TYR A 16 -7.13 9.41 -5.61
N PHE A 17 -7.91 10.47 -5.39
CA PHE A 17 -7.91 11.24 -4.15
C PHE A 17 -9.32 11.24 -3.54
N CYS A 18 -9.39 11.27 -2.21
CA CYS A 18 -10.64 11.53 -1.49
C CYS A 18 -10.98 13.04 -1.64
N ASP A 19 -12.27 13.36 -1.75
CA ASP A 19 -12.79 14.72 -1.76
C ASP A 19 -12.48 15.41 -0.41
N PRO A 20 -12.07 16.69 -0.40
CA PRO A 20 -11.71 17.39 0.84
C PRO A 20 -12.81 17.43 1.91
N GLN A 21 -14.08 17.28 1.51
CA GLN A 21 -15.24 17.25 2.39
C GLN A 21 -15.89 15.86 2.49
N GLY A 22 -15.22 14.82 1.98
CA GLY A 22 -15.70 13.45 1.94
C GLY A 22 -14.93 12.49 2.86
N PRO A 23 -14.89 12.72 4.20
CA PRO A 23 -14.11 11.87 5.11
C PRO A 23 -14.54 10.39 5.08
N TRP A 24 -15.79 10.11 4.69
CA TRP A 24 -16.32 8.76 4.53
C TRP A 24 -15.64 7.95 3.41
N GLN A 25 -15.09 8.60 2.37
CA GLN A 25 -14.41 7.93 1.27
C GLN A 25 -13.09 7.25 1.70
N CYS A 26 -12.54 7.69 2.82
CA CYS A 26 -11.29 7.21 3.38
C CYS A 26 -11.52 6.33 4.64
N GLY A 27 -12.76 5.90 4.92
CA GLY A 27 -13.12 5.18 6.14
C GLY A 27 -12.36 3.86 6.37
N THR A 28 -12.09 3.10 5.31
CA THR A 28 -11.32 1.85 5.41
C THR A 28 -9.85 2.10 5.77
N ASN A 29 -9.27 3.18 5.26
CA ASN A 29 -7.90 3.58 5.60
C ASN A 29 -7.82 4.00 7.06
N GLU A 30 -8.76 4.82 7.53
CA GLU A 30 -8.80 5.27 8.92
C GLU A 30 -9.00 4.10 9.90
N ASN A 31 -9.86 3.14 9.57
CA ASN A 31 -10.03 1.92 10.37
C ASN A 31 -8.71 1.11 10.44
N THR A 32 -8.00 0.97 9.33
CA THR A 32 -6.71 0.24 9.30
C THR A 32 -5.60 0.99 10.04
N ASN A 33 -5.56 2.33 9.93
CA ASN A 33 -4.67 3.17 10.71
C ASN A 33 -4.96 3.07 12.22
N GLY A 34 -6.23 2.93 12.61
CA GLY A 34 -6.62 2.65 13.99
C GLY A 34 -6.02 1.36 14.54
N LEU A 35 -5.93 0.30 13.73
CA LEU A 35 -5.26 -0.95 14.10
C LEU A 35 -3.76 -0.77 14.27
N LEU A 36 -3.10 -0.03 13.36
CA LEU A 36 -1.67 0.27 13.47
C LEU A 36 -1.35 1.05 14.76
N ARG A 37 -2.24 1.95 15.17
CA ARG A 37 -2.09 2.74 16.41
C ARG A 37 -2.18 1.92 17.70
N GLN A 38 -2.59 0.65 17.64
CA GLN A 38 -2.52 -0.29 18.76
C GLN A 38 -1.08 -0.76 19.03
N TYR A 39 -0.20 -0.69 18.02
CA TYR A 39 1.19 -1.15 18.10
C TYR A 39 2.19 0.00 18.13
N PHE A 40 1.92 1.06 17.37
CA PHE A 40 2.79 2.23 17.27
C PHE A 40 2.05 3.49 17.72
N LEU A 41 2.59 4.19 18.72
CA LEU A 41 2.01 5.47 19.13
C LEU A 41 2.05 6.46 17.96
N LYS A 42 1.05 7.34 17.93
CA LYS A 42 0.96 8.38 16.92
C LYS A 42 2.19 9.29 17.00
N GLY A 43 2.83 9.56 15.85
CA GLY A 43 3.98 10.46 15.77
C GLY A 43 5.33 9.78 15.98
N ILE A 44 5.38 8.46 16.20
CA ILE A 44 6.64 7.71 16.17
C ILE A 44 7.14 7.65 14.72
N ASP A 45 8.43 7.90 14.54
CA ASP A 45 9.13 7.64 13.29
C ASP A 45 9.31 6.12 13.12
N LEU A 46 8.61 5.55 12.13
CA LEU A 46 8.68 4.13 11.81
C LEU A 46 10.04 3.73 11.22
N SER A 47 10.81 4.66 10.66
CA SER A 47 12.15 4.37 10.12
C SER A 47 13.16 3.97 11.22
N LEU A 48 12.89 4.38 12.46
CA LEU A 48 13.67 4.02 13.64
C LEU A 48 13.29 2.63 14.19
N ARG A 49 12.22 2.01 13.68
CA ARG A 49 11.79 0.67 14.09
C ARG A 49 12.47 -0.38 13.22
N GLY A 50 12.80 -1.51 13.83
CA GLY A 50 13.43 -2.61 13.12
C GLY A 50 12.50 -3.15 12.02
N PRO A 51 13.01 -3.47 10.82
CA PRO A 51 12.19 -4.02 9.73
C PRO A 51 11.49 -5.32 10.14
N ALA A 52 12.11 -6.13 11.01
CA ALA A 52 11.52 -7.35 11.55
C ALA A 52 10.30 -7.07 12.44
N GLU A 53 10.33 -6.00 13.24
CA GLU A 53 9.20 -5.61 14.09
C GLU A 53 8.03 -5.11 13.24
N ILE A 54 8.30 -4.26 12.25
CA ILE A 54 7.29 -3.77 11.32
C ILE A 54 6.64 -4.95 10.59
N ALA A 55 7.44 -5.91 10.12
CA ALA A 55 6.96 -7.11 9.46
C ALA A 55 6.10 -7.98 10.39
N ALA A 56 6.49 -8.14 11.65
CA ALA A 56 5.72 -8.89 12.64
C ALA A 56 4.35 -8.25 12.90
N VAL A 57 4.31 -6.92 13.09
CA VAL A 57 3.04 -6.19 13.28
C VAL A 57 2.17 -6.29 12.02
N ALA A 58 2.75 -6.11 10.84
CA ALA A 58 2.03 -6.28 9.58
C ALA A 58 1.45 -7.69 9.42
N ALA A 59 2.20 -8.73 9.79
CA ALA A 59 1.72 -10.10 9.77
C ALA A 59 0.50 -10.28 10.67
N VAL A 60 0.55 -9.80 11.92
CA VAL A 60 -0.57 -9.88 12.86
C VAL A 60 -1.82 -9.15 12.33
N ILE A 61 -1.66 -7.95 11.76
CA ILE A 61 -2.78 -7.19 11.20
C ILE A 61 -3.40 -7.90 9.98
N ASN A 62 -2.56 -8.53 9.15
CA ASN A 62 -3.00 -9.21 7.93
C ASN A 62 -3.61 -10.58 8.19
N THR A 63 -3.24 -11.26 9.28
CA THR A 63 -3.81 -12.54 9.71
C THR A 63 -4.98 -12.39 10.69
N ARG A 64 -5.35 -11.16 11.08
CA ARG A 64 -6.51 -10.92 11.93
C ARG A 64 -7.82 -11.17 11.15
N PRO A 65 -8.72 -12.06 11.63
CA PRO A 65 -10.05 -12.26 11.05
C PRO A 65 -10.87 -10.96 11.06
N ARG A 66 -11.56 -10.65 9.95
CA ARG A 66 -12.41 -9.45 9.84
C ARG A 66 -13.85 -9.82 9.53
N LYS A 67 -14.80 -9.31 10.31
CA LYS A 67 -16.23 -9.52 10.10
C LYS A 67 -16.70 -9.05 8.71
N THR A 68 -16.11 -7.99 8.17
CA THR A 68 -16.41 -7.48 6.82
C THR A 68 -15.94 -8.39 5.69
N LEU A 69 -15.13 -9.41 5.99
CA LEU A 69 -14.60 -10.41 5.05
C LEU A 69 -15.14 -11.81 5.38
N ASP A 70 -16.35 -11.92 5.94
CA ASP A 70 -16.93 -13.19 6.42
C ASP A 70 -16.00 -13.96 7.35
N TRP A 71 -15.35 -13.23 8.26
CA TRP A 71 -14.36 -13.76 9.22
C TRP A 71 -13.09 -14.35 8.60
N ARG A 72 -12.86 -14.15 7.30
CA ARG A 72 -11.55 -14.42 6.69
C ARG A 72 -10.53 -13.38 7.12
N THR A 73 -9.27 -13.76 7.01
CA THR A 73 -8.14 -12.85 7.16
C THR A 73 -7.95 -12.03 5.88
N LEU A 74 -7.27 -10.89 6.01
CA LEU A 74 -6.95 -10.08 4.84
C LEU A 74 -6.01 -10.83 3.88
N ALA A 75 -5.07 -11.61 4.43
CA ALA A 75 -4.15 -12.43 3.66
C ALA A 75 -4.87 -13.48 2.79
N GLU A 76 -5.89 -14.15 3.34
CA GLU A 76 -6.71 -15.13 2.60
C GLU A 76 -7.56 -14.46 1.54
N ALA A 77 -8.25 -13.37 1.89
CA ALA A 77 -9.12 -12.64 0.95
C ALA A 77 -8.31 -12.12 -0.24
N LEU A 78 -7.13 -11.54 0.01
CA LEU A 78 -6.23 -11.06 -1.04
C LEU A 78 -5.63 -12.23 -1.85
N GLY A 79 -5.34 -13.35 -1.19
CA GLY A 79 -4.83 -14.58 -1.82
C GLY A 79 -5.81 -15.19 -2.84
N ALA A 80 -7.11 -15.03 -2.62
CA ALA A 80 -8.15 -15.57 -3.49
C ALA A 80 -8.43 -14.70 -4.73
N LEU A 81 -7.87 -13.50 -4.84
CA LEU A 81 -8.17 -12.59 -5.95
C LEU A 81 -7.52 -13.05 -7.27
N PRO A 82 -8.23 -12.97 -8.40
CA PRO A 82 -7.78 -13.54 -9.67
C PRO A 82 -6.57 -12.80 -10.25
N TRP A 83 -6.38 -11.51 -9.95
CA TRP A 83 -5.27 -10.72 -10.47
C TRP A 83 -3.91 -11.12 -9.87
N LYS A 84 -3.87 -11.85 -8.75
CA LYS A 84 -2.64 -12.49 -8.25
C LYS A 84 -2.07 -13.55 -9.19
N ARG A 85 -2.85 -14.01 -10.18
CA ARG A 85 -2.44 -14.99 -11.20
C ARG A 85 -2.10 -14.35 -12.54
N ILE A 86 -2.21 -13.03 -12.69
CA ILE A 86 -1.75 -12.36 -13.91
C ILE A 86 -0.23 -12.39 -13.87
N PRO A 87 0.46 -13.09 -14.80
CA PRO A 87 1.89 -12.91 -14.94
C PRO A 87 2.10 -11.44 -15.23
N LEU A 88 2.89 -10.75 -14.40
CA LEU A 88 3.41 -9.42 -14.73
C LEU A 88 4.08 -9.58 -16.11
N MET A 89 3.37 -9.22 -17.17
CA MET A 89 3.93 -9.19 -18.51
C MET A 89 5.11 -8.23 -18.42
N GLY A 90 6.31 -8.80 -18.57
CA GLY A 90 7.56 -8.08 -18.48
C GLY A 90 7.55 -6.93 -19.46
N HIS A 91 7.39 -5.72 -18.94
CA HIS A 91 8.05 -4.57 -19.51
C HIS A 91 9.51 -4.66 -19.08
N THR A 92 10.25 -5.29 -19.98
CA THR A 92 11.70 -5.36 -20.09
C THR A 92 12.39 -4.10 -19.57
N MET A 93 13.49 -4.34 -18.84
CA MET A 93 14.53 -3.38 -18.51
C MET A 93 14.95 -2.56 -19.74
N ALA A 94 14.34 -1.40 -19.96
CA ALA A 94 14.71 -0.50 -21.03
C ALA A 94 14.44 0.97 -20.67
N CYS A 95 14.85 1.42 -19.48
CA CYS A 95 15.05 2.86 -19.23
C CYS A 95 15.97 3.13 -18.02
N TRP A 96 17.15 2.50 -17.98
CA TRP A 96 18.18 2.80 -16.97
C TRP A 96 19.53 3.24 -17.59
N ARG A 97 19.48 3.76 -18.82
CA ARG A 97 20.62 4.42 -19.49
C ARG A 97 20.14 5.56 -20.39
N ARG A 98 19.74 6.71 -19.83
CA ARG A 98 19.85 8.01 -20.51
C ARG A 98 19.64 9.20 -19.58
N CYS A 99 20.52 9.39 -18.60
CA CYS A 99 20.75 10.74 -18.06
C CYS A 99 22.25 10.91 -17.80
N GLY A 100 22.93 11.20 -18.89
CA GLY A 100 24.31 11.62 -18.96
C GLY A 100 24.49 12.22 -20.35
N GLN A 101 24.82 13.52 -20.38
CA GLN A 101 25.34 14.31 -21.50
C GLN A 101 24.33 15.03 -22.41
N THR A 102 24.52 16.37 -22.47
CA THR A 102 24.25 17.33 -23.57
C THR A 102 22.77 17.47 -24.00
N VAL A 103 22.09 18.61 -23.88
CA VAL A 103 22.45 20.03 -24.11
C VAL A 103 21.60 20.89 -23.16
#